data_AF-A0A5K0Y0P4-F1
#
_entry.id   AF-A0A5K0Y0P4-F1
#
_cell.length_a   1.000
_cell.length_b   1.000
_cell.length_c   1.000
_cell.angle_alpha   90.00
_cell.angle_beta   90.00
_cell.angle_gamma   90.00
#
_symmetry.space_group_name_H-M   'P 1'
#
loop_
_entity.id
_entity.type
_entity.pdbx_description
1 polymer ?
#
loop_
_entity_poly.entity_id
_entity_poly.type
_entity_poly.pdbx_seq_one_letter_code
_entity_poly.pdbx_strand_id
1 'polypeptide(L)' 'MGIYDAMKLCKADVSTVCLGLAASMGAFLLATGTKGKRYCMPNARVMIHQPLGTAGGK' A
#
# COMPACT_ATOMS: atom_id res chain seq x y z
N MET A 1 2.71 -6.74 -6.82
CA MET A 1 2.72 -7.65 -5.66
C MET A 1 4.11 -7.85 -5.06
N GLY A 2 5.22 -7.78 -5.82
CA GLY A 2 6.56 -8.02 -5.26
C GLY A 2 6.93 -7.26 -3.98
N ILE A 3 6.57 -5.97 -3.84
CA ILE A 3 6.83 -5.23 -2.57
C ILE A 3 6.04 -5.83 -1.41
N TYR A 4 4.76 -6.18 -1.63
CA TYR A 4 3.94 -6.81 -0.61
C TYR A 4 4.53 -8.14 -0.16
N ASP A 5 4.94 -8.99 -1.11
CA ASP A 5 5.53 -10.30 -0.79
C ASP A 5 6.86 -10.13 -0.05
N ALA A 6 7.69 -9.17 -0.45
CA ALA A 6 8.92 -8.84 0.26
C ALA A 6 8.65 -8.37 1.70
N MET A 7 7.61 -7.55 1.92
CA MET A 7 7.19 -7.14 3.27
C MET A 7 6.74 -8.33 4.13
N LYS A 8 6.12 -9.35 3.54
CA LYS A 8 5.67 -10.56 4.26
C LYS A 8 6.79 -11.57 4.50
N LEU A 9 7.76 -11.66 3.59
CA LEU A 9 8.93 -12.51 3.73
C LEU A 9 9.97 -11.91 4.70
N CYS A 10 9.97 -10.59 4.86
CA CYS A 10 10.86 -9.90 5.78
C CYS A 10 10.62 -10.40 7.21
N LYS A 11 11.69 -10.81 7.89
CA LYS A 11 11.64 -11.20 9.31
C LYS A 11 11.37 -10.00 10.24
N ALA A 12 11.77 -8.80 9.82
CA ALA A 12 11.56 -7.59 10.57
C ALA A 12 10.14 -7.04 10.35
N ASP A 13 9.58 -6.42 11.38
CA ASP A 13 8.33 -5.68 11.24
C ASP A 13 8.49 -4.50 10.27
N VAL A 14 7.58 -4.38 9.31
CA VAL A 14 7.58 -3.27 8.35
C VAL A 14 6.61 -2.20 8.83
N SER A 15 7.16 -1.07 9.28
CA SER A 15 6.39 0.14 9.53
C SER A 15 6.05 0.85 8.22
N THR A 16 4.84 1.38 8.11
CA THR A 16 4.39 2.12 6.93
C THR A 16 3.87 3.48 7.35
N VAL A 17 4.30 4.52 6.65
CA VAL A 17 3.95 5.92 6.97
C VAL A 17 3.52 6.63 5.69
N CYS A 18 2.29 7.13 5.66
CA CYS A 18 1.81 7.96 4.57
C CYS A 18 2.17 9.43 4.79
N LEU A 19 3.03 9.96 3.92
CA LEU A 19 3.39 11.36 3.83
C LEU A 19 2.74 11.95 2.58
N GLY A 20 1.55 12.54 2.72
CA GLY A 20 0.84 13.19 1.60
C GLY A 20 -0.25 12.32 0.97
N LEU A 21 0.10 11.34 0.12
CA LEU A 21 -0.89 10.52 -0.58
C LEU A 21 -0.47 9.05 -0.67
N ALA A 22 -1.37 8.15 -0.26
CA ALA A 22 -1.32 6.74 -0.58
C ALA A 22 -2.56 6.38 -1.41
N ALA A 23 -2.40 6.25 -2.72
CA ALA A 23 -3.48 5.96 -3.66
C ALA A 23 -3.28 4.59 -4.33
N SER A 24 -4.37 3.88 -4.61
CA SER A 24 -4.34 2.60 -5.34
C SER A 24 -3.42 1.58 -4.65
N MET A 25 -2.43 1.04 -5.36
CA MET A 25 -1.41 0.16 -4.77
C MET A 25 -0.62 0.81 -3.62
N GLY A 26 -0.50 2.13 -3.57
CA GLY A 26 0.08 2.83 -2.41
C GLY A 26 -0.76 2.67 -1.15
N ALA A 27 -2.10 2.77 -1.25
CA ALA A 27 -3.02 2.55 -0.14
C ALA A 27 -2.99 1.09 0.33
N PHE A 28 -2.91 0.15 -0.64
CA PHE A 28 -2.73 -1.27 -0.35
C PHE A 28 -1.45 -1.51 0.45
N LEU A 29 -0.30 -1.02 -0.04
CA LEU A 29 0.98 -1.22 0.66
C LEU A 29 0.99 -0.56 2.06
N LEU A 30 0.45 0.64 2.20
CA LEU A 30 0.25 1.29 3.49
C LEU A 30 -0.56 0.41 4.47
N ALA A 31 -1.64 -0.21 4.02
CA ALA A 31 -2.45 -1.08 4.87
C ALA A 31 -1.73 -2.38 5.26
N THR A 32 -0.73 -2.81 4.48
CA THR A 32 -0.07 -4.12 4.64
C THR A 32 1.08 -4.14 5.66
N GLY A 33 1.53 -2.97 6.14
CA GLY A 33 2.50 -2.86 7.23
C GLY A 33 2.05 -3.58 8.50
N THR A 34 2.98 -3.82 9.42
CA THR A 34 2.71 -4.54 10.68
C THR A 34 1.58 -3.85 11.47
N LYS A 35 0.65 -4.64 12.03
CA LYS A 35 -0.45 -4.13 12.86
C LYS A 35 0.09 -3.24 13.99
N GLY A 36 -0.50 -2.05 14.15
CA GLY A 36 -0.03 -1.05 15.12
C GLY A 36 1.19 -0.22 14.67
N LYS A 37 1.76 -0.50 13.50
CA LYS A 37 2.89 0.25 12.89
C LYS A 37 2.51 0.83 11.51
N ARG A 38 1.26 1.27 11.38
CA ARG A 38 0.72 1.87 10.14
C ARG A 38 0.22 3.26 10.49
N TYR A 39 0.81 4.28 9.87
CA TYR A 39 0.61 5.67 10.27
C TYR A 39 0.29 6.54 9.05
N CYS A 40 -0.50 7.59 9.28
CA CYS A 40 -0.75 8.65 8.33
C CYS A 40 -0.45 9.99 9.01
N MET A 41 0.21 10.90 8.30
CA MET A 41 0.28 12.28 8.76
C MET A 41 -1.10 12.93 8.76
N PRO A 42 -1.34 13.98 9.58
CA PRO A 42 -2.68 14.55 9.77
C PRO A 42 -3.39 15.02 8.49
N ASN A 43 -2.62 15.48 7.50
CA ASN A 43 -3.14 15.97 6.23
C ASN A 43 -2.98 14.96 5.08
N ALA A 44 -2.54 13.73 5.36
CA ALA A 44 -2.37 12.71 4.35
C ALA A 44 -3.73 12.16 3.89
N ARG A 45 -3.81 11.77 2.62
CA ARG A 45 -5.01 11.17 2.02
C ARG A 45 -4.73 9.73 1.63
N VAL A 46 -5.72 8.87 1.86
CA VAL A 46 -5.70 7.46 1.43
C VAL A 46 -6.86 7.27 0.47
N MET A 47 -6.59 6.71 -0.71
CA MET A 47 -7.61 6.45 -1.71
C MET A 47 -7.48 5.02 -2.23
N ILE A 48 -8.57 4.27 -2.14
CA ILE A 48 -8.70 2.94 -2.72
C ILE A 48 -9.64 3.02 -3.92
N HIS A 49 -9.32 2.26 -4.97
CA HIS A 49 -10.22 2.04 -6.09
C HIS A 49 -9.94 0.66 -6.68
N GLN A 50 -10.89 0.15 -7.45
CA GLN A 50 -10.74 -1.14 -8.13
C GLN A 50 -9.55 -1.12 -9.11
N PRO A 51 -8.88 -2.27 -9.36
CA PRO A 51 -7.87 -2.36 -10.40
C PRO A 51 -8.42 -1.90 -11.75
N LEU A 52 -7.60 -1.17 -12.49
CA LEU A 52 -7.90 -0.78 -13.86
C LEU A 52 -7.06 -1.65 -14.79
N GLY A 53 -7.71 -2.28 -15.75
CA GLY A 53 -7.08 -3.08 -16.77
C GLY A 53 -7.90 -2.98 -18.05
N THR A 54 -7.23 -3.16 -19.17
CA THR A 54 -7.87 -3.32 -20.48
C THR A 54 -7.33 -4.59 -21.10
N ALA A 55 -8.16 -5.29 -21.86
CA ALA A 55 -7.78 -6.46 -22.63
C ALA A 55 -8.13 -6.19 -24.09
N GLY A 56 -7.15 -6.29 -24.99
CA GLY A 56 -7.35 -6.11 -26.43
C GLY A 56 -6.92 -7.35 -27.18
N GLY A 57 -7.77 -7.83 -28.08
CA GLY A 57 -7.48 -8.82 -29.11
C GLY A 57 -7.89 -8.25 -30.47
N LYS A 58 -7.19 -8.64 -31.54
CA LYS A 58 -7.62 -8.34 -32.91
C LYS A 58 -8.87 -9.12 -33.27
#